data_AF-A0A9P9TF05-F1
#
_entry.id   AF-A0A9P9TF05-F1
#
_cell.length_a   1.000
_cell.length_b   1.000
_cell.length_c   1.000
_cell.angle_alpha   90.00
_cell.angle_beta   90.00
_cell.angle_gamma   90.00
#
_symmetry.space_group_name_H-M   'P 1'
#
loop_
_entity.id
_entity.type
_entity.pdbx_description
1 polymer ?
#
loop_
_entity_poly.entity_id
_entity_poly.type
_entity_poly.pdbx_seq_one_letter_code
_entity_poly.pdbx_strand_id
1 'polypeptide(L)' 'MSVKGSSSTEVPVTVSGNINKDIKVPIPDTFDGNRNKYRYWMVQVDMYTGFYTGRFTSETEKVLWVITLLRGSAWD' A
#
# COMPACT_ATOMS: atom_id res chain seq x y z
N MET A 1 -2.27 -41.57 36.53
CA MET A 1 -2.34 -40.96 35.18
C MET A 1 -2.75 -39.51 35.37
N SER A 2 -1.87 -38.55 35.09
CA SER A 2 -2.20 -37.11 35.21
C SER A 2 -1.71 -36.41 33.95
N VAL A 3 -2.64 -36.04 33.08
CA VAL A 3 -2.35 -35.31 31.83
C VAL A 3 -2.40 -33.82 32.16
N LYS A 4 -1.24 -33.15 32.13
CA LYS A 4 -1.17 -31.68 32.23
C LYS A 4 -1.48 -31.09 30.86
N GLY A 5 -2.62 -30.41 30.75
CA GLY A 5 -2.96 -29.58 29.59
C GLY A 5 -2.02 -28.38 29.52
N SER A 6 -1.27 -28.28 28.43
CA SER A 6 -0.45 -27.11 28.11
C SER A 6 -1.37 -26.02 27.55
N SER A 7 -1.65 -25.01 28.36
CA SER A 7 -2.28 -23.76 27.90
C SER A 7 -1.23 -22.92 27.19
N SER A 8 -1.29 -22.86 25.86
CA SER A 8 -0.52 -21.90 25.08
C SER A 8 -1.11 -20.51 25.31
N THR A 9 -0.47 -19.71 26.15
CA THR A 9 -0.74 -18.28 26.23
C THR A 9 -0.07 -17.60 25.03
N GLU A 10 -0.85 -17.25 24.01
CA GLU A 10 -0.39 -16.37 22.94
C GLU A 10 -0.23 -14.96 23.53
N VAL A 11 1.01 -14.60 23.87
CA VAL A 11 1.35 -13.22 24.21
C VAL A 11 1.25 -12.37 22.93
N PRO A 12 0.46 -11.29 22.91
CA PRO A 12 0.47 -10.38 21.79
C PRO A 12 1.86 -9.77 21.70
N VAL A 13 2.56 -10.05 20.60
CA VAL A 13 3.85 -9.43 20.31
C VAL A 13 3.58 -7.98 19.94
N THR A 14 3.62 -7.09 20.92
CA THR A 14 3.56 -5.65 20.69
C THR A 14 4.87 -5.23 20.02
N VAL A 15 4.84 -5.06 18.70
CA VAL A 15 5.95 -4.47 17.94
C VAL A 15 5.97 -2.97 18.21
N SER A 16 6.55 -2.57 19.34
CA SER A 16 6.83 -1.17 19.66
C SER A 16 8.09 -0.72 18.92
N GLY A 17 7.94 -0.34 17.66
CA GLY A 17 8.94 0.41 16.90
C GLY A 17 8.33 1.72 16.45
N ASN A 18 8.98 2.85 16.72
CA ASN A 18 8.68 4.08 15.99
C ASN A 18 8.99 3.81 14.52
N ILE A 19 7.94 3.64 13.70
CA ILE A 19 8.03 3.50 12.24
C ILE A 19 8.36 4.88 11.63
N ASN A 20 9.36 5.57 12.18
CA ASN A 20 9.93 6.83 11.69
C ASN A 20 11.06 6.57 10.67
N LYS A 21 11.07 5.40 10.04
CA LYS A 21 11.86 5.19 8.83
C LYS A 21 10.96 5.55 7.68
N ASP A 22 11.39 6.48 6.83
CA ASP A 22 10.76 6.73 5.53
C ASP A 22 10.52 5.38 4.87
N ILE A 23 9.27 4.94 4.86
CA ILE A 23 8.87 3.69 4.22
C ILE A 23 9.06 3.97 2.74
N LYS A 24 10.14 3.41 2.17
CA LYS A 24 10.42 3.51 0.74
C LYS A 24 9.39 2.66 0.00
N VAL A 25 8.28 3.27 -0.38
CA VAL A 25 7.27 2.62 -1.22
C VAL A 25 7.72 2.74 -2.68
N PRO A 26 7.80 1.64 -3.43
CA PRO A 26 8.10 1.72 -4.85
C PRO A 26 7.02 2.53 -5.58
N ILE A 27 7.41 3.23 -6.64
CA ILE A 27 6.46 3.91 -7.52
C ILE A 27 5.54 2.83 -8.14
N PRO A 28 4.21 3.06 -8.19
CA PRO A 28 3.27 2.11 -8.79
C PRO A 28 3.59 1.85 -10.26
N ASP A 29 3.19 0.67 -10.73
CA ASP A 29 3.32 0.33 -12.14
C ASP A 29 2.42 1.21 -13.01
N THR A 30 2.69 1.26 -14.31
CA THR A 30 1.75 1.88 -15.27
C THR A 30 0.53 0.99 -15.48
N PHE A 31 -0.63 1.60 -15.74
CA PHE A 31 -1.88 0.90 -15.98
C PHE A 31 -2.33 1.02 -17.43
N ASP A 32 -2.48 -0.11 -18.11
CA ASP A 32 -2.81 -0.22 -19.53
C ASP A 32 -4.33 -0.32 -19.83
N GLY A 33 -5.16 -0.42 -18.78
CA GLY A 33 -6.60 -0.68 -18.86
C GLY A 33 -7.00 -2.12 -18.54
N ASN A 34 -6.05 -3.01 -18.24
CA ASN A 34 -6.36 -4.41 -17.91
C ASN A 34 -7.11 -4.53 -16.57
N ARG A 35 -8.43 -4.76 -16.65
CA ARG A 35 -9.31 -4.88 -15.48
C ARG A 35 -8.90 -5.96 -14.48
N ASN A 36 -8.24 -7.03 -14.92
CA ASN A 36 -7.75 -8.08 -14.01
C ASN A 36 -6.64 -7.58 -13.08
N LYS A 37 -5.89 -6.55 -13.51
CA LYS A 37 -4.81 -5.93 -12.73
C LYS A 37 -5.23 -4.65 -12.01
N TYR A 38 -6.44 -4.15 -12.27
CA TYR A 38 -6.91 -2.87 -11.73
C TYR A 38 -6.86 -2.80 -10.19
N ARG A 39 -7.35 -3.84 -9.51
CA ARG A 39 -7.35 -3.87 -8.04
C ARG A 39 -5.94 -3.85 -7.46
N TYR A 40 -5.01 -4.57 -8.09
CA TYR A 40 -3.61 -4.60 -7.67
C TYR A 40 -2.96 -3.21 -7.87
N TRP A 41 -3.16 -2.62 -9.05
CA TRP A 41 -2.64 -1.28 -9.36
C TRP A 41 -3.19 -0.21 -8.41
N MET A 42 -4.50 -0.24 -8.09
CA MET A 42 -5.08 0.69 -7.13
C MET A 42 -4.45 0.59 -5.74
N VAL A 43 -4.16 -0.63 -5.26
CA VAL A 43 -3.51 -0.81 -3.96
C VAL A 43 -2.09 -0.21 -3.97
N GLN A 44 -1.34 -0.35 -5.06
CA GLN A 44 -0.02 0.28 -5.18
C GLN A 44 -0.13 1.82 -5.12
N VAL A 45 -1.10 2.40 -5.84
CA VAL A 45 -1.35 3.85 -5.85
C VAL A 45 -1.76 4.35 -4.47
N ASP A 46 -2.64 3.63 -3.78
CA ASP A 46 -3.11 3.98 -2.44
C ASP A 46 -1.97 3.91 -1.42
N MET A 47 -1.15 2.85 -1.47
CA MET A 47 0.06 2.76 -0.65
C MET A 47 1.02 3.92 -0.93
N TYR A 48 1.34 4.19 -2.20
CA TYR A 48 2.30 5.25 -2.53
C TYR A 48 1.81 6.63 -2.04
N THR A 49 0.56 6.97 -2.32
CA THR A 49 0.00 8.29 -1.93
C THR A 49 -0.26 8.40 -0.42
N GLY A 50 -0.52 7.28 0.26
CA GLY A 50 -0.71 7.21 1.71
C GLY A 50 0.59 7.30 2.51
N PHE A 51 1.70 6.76 2.01
CA PHE A 51 3.01 6.86 2.67
C PHE A 51 3.78 8.14 2.28
N TYR A 52 3.62 8.64 1.05
CA TYR A 52 4.25 9.89 0.60
C TYR A 52 3.33 11.10 0.76
N THR A 53 2.81 11.32 1.97
CA THR A 53 1.86 12.42 2.26
C THR A 53 2.42 13.82 2.00
N GLY A 54 3.72 14.03 2.19
CA GLY A 54 4.40 15.31 1.93
C GLY A 54 4.73 15.58 0.45
N ARG A 55 4.49 14.62 -0.45
CA ARG A 55 4.80 14.75 -1.89
C ARG A 55 3.77 15.61 -2.63
N PHE A 56 2.53 15.63 -2.13
CA PHE A 56 1.38 16.26 -2.77
C PHE A 56 0.74 17.25 -1.81
N THR A 57 0.51 18.47 -2.28
CA THR A 57 -0.10 19.55 -1.48
C THR A 57 -1.62 19.56 -1.57
N SER A 58 -2.19 18.92 -2.59
CA SER A 58 -3.63 18.82 -2.82
C SER A 58 -4.03 17.46 -3.40
N GLU A 59 -5.32 17.13 -3.28
CA GLU A 59 -5.90 15.97 -3.97
C GLU A 59 -5.76 16.09 -5.50
N THR A 60 -5.89 17.30 -6.04
CA THR A 60 -5.72 17.55 -7.48
C THR A 60 -4.34 17.13 -7.97
N GLU A 61 -3.28 17.42 -7.21
CA GLU A 61 -1.92 16.99 -7.56
C GLU A 61 -1.77 15.46 -7.51
N LYS A 62 -2.40 14.80 -6.54
CA LYS A 62 -2.43 13.33 -6.47
C LYS A 62 -3.08 12.74 -7.72
N VAL A 63 -4.25 13.26 -8.09
CA VAL A 63 -4.99 12.81 -9.27
C VAL A 63 -4.19 13.04 -10.56
N LEU A 64 -3.64 14.24 -10.74
CA LEU A 64 -2.77 14.55 -11.89
C LEU A 64 -1.57 13.61 -11.97
N TRP A 65 -0.96 13.30 -10.83
CA TRP A 65 0.14 12.33 -10.79
C TRP A 65 -0.30 10.91 -11.13
N VAL A 66 -1.42 10.42 -10.57
CA VAL A 66 -1.97 9.09 -10.90
C VAL A 66 -2.29 9.00 -12.39
N ILE A 67 -2.81 10.06 -12.99
CA ILE A 67 -3.07 10.14 -14.43
C ILE A 67 -1.78 9.90 -15.23
N THR A 68 -0.61 10.38 -14.78
CA THR A 68 0.67 10.14 -15.47
C THR A 68 1.09 8.66 -15.52
N LEU A 69 0.42 7.78 -14.77
CA LEU A 69 0.67 6.34 -14.76
C LEU A 69 -0.23 5.58 -15.76
N LEU A 70 -1.24 6.23 -16.33
CA LEU A 70 -2.16 5.62 -17.29
C LEU A 70 -1.50 5.49 -18.67
N ARG A 71 -1.67 4.34 -19.33
CA ARG A 71 -1.13 4.01 -20.65
C ARG A 71 -2.20 3.28 -21.47
N GLY A 72 -1.98 3.18 -22.79
CA GLY A 72 -2.84 2.40 -23.68
C GLY A 72 -4.32 2.75 -23.52
N SER A 73 -5.18 1.74 -23.43
CA SER A 73 -6.64 1.90 -23.34
C SER A 73 -7.16 2.60 -22.08
N ALA A 74 -6.31 2.82 -21.08
CA ALA A 74 -6.66 3.63 -19.91
C ALA A 74 -6.41 5.13 -20.11
N TRP A 75 -5.73 5.52 -21.18
CA TRP A 75 -5.35 6.90 -21.49
C TRP A 75 -5.94 7.40 -22.81
N ASP A 76 -6.10 6.50 -23.78
CA ASP A 76 -6.71 6.75 -25.10
C ASP A 76 -8.23 6.97 -25.01
#